data_AF-A0A2S7TUT7-F1
#
_entry.id   AF-A0A2S7TUT7-F1
#
_cell.length_a   1.000
_cell.length_b   1.000
_cell.length_c   1.000
_cell.angle_alpha   90.00
_cell.angle_beta   90.00
_cell.angle_gamma   90.00
#
_symmetry.space_group_name_H-M   'P 1'
#
loop_
_entity.id
_entity.type
_entity.pdbx_description
1 polymer ?
#
loop_
_entity_poly.entity_id
_entity_poly.type
_entity_poly.pdbx_seq_one_letter_code
_entity_poly.pdbx_strand_id
1 'polypeptide(L)'
;MNKVGSLNYWVVNRVLSALLGGYAFTWGFSSLGIAGLAALGVDFHEAETGILMLAFLVFLGVFLWAFASSSVARVWAVLAGGGVLMTLSAWWIQQSMLS
;
A
#
# COMPACT_ATOMS: atom_id res chain seq x y z
N MET A 1 -25.10 32.53 -10.71
CA MET A 1 -23.88 31.84 -10.24
C MET A 1 -24.31 30.63 -9.42
N ASN A 2 -24.29 29.45 -10.02
CA ASN A 2 -24.74 28.22 -9.38
C ASN A 2 -23.70 27.81 -8.33
N LYS A 3 -24.12 27.63 -7.07
CA LYS A 3 -23.28 27.05 -6.02
C LYS A 3 -22.84 25.67 -6.50
N VAL A 4 -21.58 25.55 -6.92
CA VAL A 4 -20.94 24.25 -7.16
C VAL A 4 -21.10 23.45 -5.87
N GLY A 5 -21.75 22.28 -6.01
CA GLY A 5 -22.32 21.49 -4.92
C GLY A 5 -21.33 21.23 -3.78
N SER A 6 -21.87 21.20 -2.56
CA SER A 6 -21.16 20.81 -1.36
C SER A 6 -20.43 19.48 -1.56
N LEU A 7 -19.10 19.47 -1.42
CA LEU A 7 -18.27 18.26 -1.42
C LEU A 7 -18.78 17.28 -0.37
N ASN A 8 -19.19 16.08 -0.80
CA ASN A 8 -19.59 15.04 0.13
C ASN A 8 -18.35 14.42 0.78
N TYR A 9 -18.06 14.82 2.01
CA TYR A 9 -16.90 14.35 2.79
C TYR A 9 -16.80 12.82 2.87
N TRP A 10 -17.92 12.11 2.86
CA TRP A 10 -17.92 10.64 2.86
C TRP A 10 -17.30 10.05 1.59
N VAL A 11 -17.68 10.59 0.43
CA VAL A 11 -17.15 10.15 -0.86
C VAL A 11 -15.68 10.52 -0.99
N VAL A 12 -15.31 11.74 -0.57
CA VAL A 12 -13.91 12.19 -0.58
C VAL A 12 -13.05 11.29 0.31
N ASN A 13 -13.47 11.00 1.54
CA ASN A 13 -12.71 10.13 2.44
C ASN A 13 -12.56 8.71 1.89
N ARG A 14 -13.58 8.18 1.22
CA ARG A 14 -13.52 6.88 0.54
C ARG A 14 -12.45 6.87 -0.55
N VAL A 15 -12.48 7.86 -1.44
CA VAL A 15 -11.52 8.00 -2.54
C VAL A 15 -10.10 8.19 -2.01
N LEU A 16 -9.93 9.03 -0.98
CA LEU A 16 -8.64 9.22 -0.31
C LEU A 16 -8.14 7.92 0.32
N SER A 17 -9.00 7.15 0.99
CA SER A 17 -8.60 5.87 1.58
C SER A 17 -8.19 4.84 0.53
N ALA A 18 -8.88 4.81 -0.62
CA ALA A 18 -8.58 3.89 -1.71
C ALA A 18 -7.27 4.25 -2.42
N LEU A 19 -7.05 5.55 -2.68
CA LEU A 19 -5.85 6.03 -3.37
C LEU A 19 -4.65 6.11 -2.43
N LEU A 20 -4.73 6.92 -1.37
CA LEU A 20 -3.60 7.15 -0.47
C LEU A 20 -3.32 5.92 0.39
N GLY A 21 -4.36 5.30 0.95
CA GLY A 21 -4.20 4.08 1.73
C GLY A 21 -3.70 2.93 0.84
N GLY A 22 -4.33 2.73 -0.32
CA GLY A 22 -3.93 1.69 -1.26
C GLY A 22 -2.46 1.86 -1.69
N TYR A 23 -2.06 3.07 -2.04
CA TYR A 23 -0.70 3.39 -2.44
C TYR A 23 0.31 3.15 -1.30
N ALA A 24 0.03 3.66 -0.10
CA ALA A 24 0.90 3.46 1.07
C ALA A 24 1.06 1.98 1.42
N PHE A 25 -0.01 1.20 1.34
CA PHE A 25 0.03 -0.24 1.57
C PHE A 25 0.90 -0.95 0.52
N THR A 26 0.71 -0.64 -0.76
CA THR A 26 1.48 -1.27 -1.84
C THR A 26 2.93 -0.86 -1.85
N TRP A 27 3.23 0.37 -1.43
CA TRP A 27 4.60 0.80 -1.19
C TRP A 27 5.26 -0.09 -0.15
N GLY A 28 4.63 -0.24 1.03
CA GLY A 28 5.14 -1.09 2.10
C GLY A 28 5.30 -2.55 1.66
N PHE A 29 4.30 -3.10 0.96
CA PHE A 29 4.36 -4.46 0.40
C PHE A 29 5.54 -4.63 -0.56
N SER A 30 5.71 -3.71 -1.51
CA SER A 30 6.81 -3.76 -2.47
C SER A 30 8.16 -3.64 -1.80
N SER A 31 8.32 -2.66 -0.89
CA SER A 31 9.57 -2.49 -0.13
C SER A 31 9.92 -3.74 0.66
N LEU A 32 8.95 -4.35 1.35
CA LEU A 32 9.17 -5.56 2.14
C LEU A 32 9.48 -6.77 1.25
N GLY A 33 8.74 -6.95 0.16
CA GLY A 33 8.94 -8.06 -0.77
C GLY A 33 10.32 -8.00 -1.44
N ILE A 34 10.71 -6.83 -1.95
CA ILE A 34 12.00 -6.63 -2.61
C ILE A 34 13.15 -6.79 -1.60
N ALA A 35 13.08 -6.11 -0.45
CA ALA A 35 14.11 -6.22 0.58
C ALA A 35 14.21 -7.65 1.12
N GLY A 36 13.08 -8.34 1.31
CA GLY A 36 13.05 -9.73 1.77
C GLY A 36 13.65 -10.71 0.76
N LEU A 37 13.31 -10.58 -0.53
CA LEU A 37 13.89 -11.43 -1.57
C LEU A 37 15.39 -11.16 -1.76
N ALA A 38 15.81 -9.90 -1.70
CA ALA A 38 17.23 -9.55 -1.71
C ALA A 38 17.96 -10.14 -0.50
N ALA A 39 17.32 -10.19 0.68
CA ALA A 39 17.89 -10.81 1.88
C ALA A 39 18.13 -12.32 1.73
N LEU A 40 17.29 -12.95 0.91
CA LEU A 40 17.39 -14.37 0.57
C LEU A 40 18.38 -14.65 -0.58
N GLY A 41 19.04 -13.61 -1.11
CA GLY A 41 20.04 -13.72 -2.17
C GLY A 41 19.49 -13.71 -3.59
N VAL A 42 18.21 -13.35 -3.79
CA VAL A 42 17.63 -13.16 -5.13
C VAL A 42 18.19 -11.87 -5.74
N ASP A 43 18.46 -11.91 -7.05
CA ASP A 43 18.89 -10.72 -7.78
C ASP A 43 17.86 -9.57 -7.63
N PHE A 44 18.36 -8.35 -7.42
CA PHE A 44 17.50 -7.20 -7.16
C PHE A 44 16.53 -6.92 -8.30
N HIS A 45 16.97 -7.07 -9.55
CA HIS A 45 16.15 -6.79 -10.72
C HIS A 45 15.03 -7.82 -10.90
N GLU A 46 15.35 -9.09 -10.65
CA GLU A 46 14.35 -10.17 -10.64
C GLU A 46 13.33 -10.00 -9.52
N ALA A 47 13.80 -9.68 -8.31
CA ALA A 47 12.95 -9.41 -7.15
C ALA A 47 12.03 -8.20 -7.37
N GLU A 48 12.59 -7.09 -7.89
CA GLU A 48 11.83 -5.89 -8.22
C GLU A 48 10.73 -6.20 -9.24
N THR A 49 11.07 -6.84 -10.35
CA THR A 49 10.11 -7.14 -11.41
C THR A 49 8.98 -8.04 -10.91
N GLY A 50 9.31 -9.14 -10.24
CA GLY A 50 8.32 -10.08 -9.71
C GLY A 50 7.40 -9.45 -8.66
N ILE A 51 7.97 -8.67 -7.74
CA ILE A 51 7.20 -8.01 -6.68
C ILE A 51 6.34 -6.88 -7.24
N LEU A 52 6.80 -6.10 -8.22
CA LEU A 52 5.99 -5.04 -8.82
C LEU A 52 4.79 -5.60 -9.61
N MET A 53 4.96 -6.75 -10.28
CA MET A 53 3.83 -7.45 -10.92
C MET A 53 2.78 -7.85 -9.87
N LEU A 54 3.20 -8.38 -8.72
CA LEU A 54 2.31 -8.70 -7.61
C LEU A 54 1.70 -7.44 -6.97
N ALA A 55 2.49 -6.39 -6.80
CA ALA A 55 2.06 -5.14 -6.18
C ALA A 55 0.94 -4.46 -6.98
N PHE A 56 0.96 -4.58 -8.31
CA PHE A 56 -0.15 -4.13 -9.15
C PHE A 56 -1.46 -4.87 -8.82
N LEU A 57 -1.42 -6.19 -8.68
CA LEU A 57 -2.59 -6.99 -8.32
C LEU A 57 -3.06 -6.70 -6.89
N VAL A 58 -2.12 -6.52 -5.96
CA VAL A 58 -2.40 -6.13 -4.58
C VAL A 58 -3.07 -4.75 -4.55
N PHE A 59 -2.55 -3.76 -5.29
CA PHE A 59 -3.14 -2.42 -5.40
C PHE A 59 -4.58 -2.49 -5.88
N LEU A 60 -4.82 -3.22 -6.98
CA LEU A 60 -6.16 -3.37 -7.53
C LEU A 60 -7.11 -4.03 -6.52
N GLY A 61 -6.66 -5.10 -5.86
CA GLY A 61 -7.44 -5.80 -4.84
C GLY A 61 -7.83 -4.90 -3.66
N VAL A 62 -6.87 -4.17 -3.09
CA VAL A 62 -7.14 -3.26 -1.96
C VAL A 62 -7.96 -2.04 -2.39
N PHE A 63 -7.77 -1.54 -3.61
CA PHE A 63 -8.55 -0.45 -4.17
C PHE A 63 -10.02 -0.85 -4.29
N LEU A 64 -10.32 -2.01 -4.91
CA LEU A 64 -11.69 -2.52 -5.01
C LEU A 64 -12.29 -2.82 -3.63
N TRP A 65 -11.49 -3.40 -2.72
CA TRP A 65 -11.91 -3.67 -1.34
C TRP A 65 -12.28 -2.39 -0.58
N ALA A 66 -11.56 -1.28 -0.79
CA ALA A 66 -11.88 0.01 -0.18
C ALA A 66 -13.29 0.48 -0.54
N PHE A 67 -13.77 0.18 -1.76
CA PHE A 67 -15.13 0.49 -2.21
C PHE A 67 -16.18 -0.55 -1.80
N ALA A 68 -15.80 -1.82 -1.63
CA ALA A 68 -16.70 -2.88 -1.18
C ALA A 68 -16.95 -2.86 0.35
N SER A 69 -15.98 -2.38 1.13
CA SER A 69 -16.06 -2.40 2.60
C SER A 69 -17.15 -1.48 3.14
N SER A 70 -17.87 -1.89 4.19
CA SER A 70 -18.88 -1.02 4.82
C SER A 70 -18.29 0.10 5.68
N SER A 71 -17.02 -0.02 6.10
CA SER A 71 -16.38 0.91 7.04
C SER A 71 -15.05 1.44 6.50
N VAL A 72 -15.01 2.75 6.26
CA VAL A 72 -13.79 3.46 5.81
C VAL A 72 -12.71 3.48 6.90
N ALA A 73 -13.10 3.45 8.18
CA ALA A 73 -12.15 3.37 9.29
C ALA A 73 -11.36 2.04 9.27
N ARG A 74 -12.02 0.91 8.96
CA ARG A 74 -11.34 -0.38 8.79
C ARG A 74 -10.39 -0.38 7.59
N VAL A 75 -10.80 0.26 6.50
CA VAL A 75 -9.94 0.43 5.31
C VAL A 75 -8.67 1.19 5.68
N TRP A 76 -8.79 2.33 6.35
CA TRP A 76 -7.63 3.09 6.82
C TRP A 76 -6.75 2.29 7.78
N ALA A 77 -7.35 1.62 8.77
CA ALA A 77 -6.58 0.84 9.75
C ALA A 77 -5.74 -0.27 9.08
N VAL A 78 -6.30 -0.98 8.10
CA VAL A 78 -5.57 -2.04 7.39
C VAL A 78 -4.56 -1.46 6.41
N LEU A 79 -4.94 -0.47 5.61
CA LEU A 79 -4.06 0.04 4.55
C LEU A 79 -2.93 0.90 5.09
N ALA A 80 -3.24 1.89 5.94
CA ALA A 80 -2.20 2.71 6.56
C ALA A 80 -1.42 1.91 7.61
N GLY A 81 -2.11 1.14 8.47
CA GLY A 81 -1.45 0.33 9.49
C GLY A 81 -0.56 -0.75 8.87
N GLY A 82 -1.08 -1.49 7.89
CA GLY A 82 -0.31 -2.49 7.15
C GLY A 82 0.86 -1.89 6.38
N GLY A 83 0.65 -0.77 5.67
CA GLY A 83 1.72 -0.08 4.95
C GLY A 83 2.86 0.39 5.85
N VAL A 84 2.54 0.99 7.00
CA VAL A 84 3.54 1.41 7.99
C VAL A 84 4.30 0.20 8.54
N LEU A 85 3.61 -0.86 8.97
CA LEU A 85 4.25 -2.05 9.52
C LEU A 85 5.18 -2.73 8.51
N MET A 86 4.73 -2.87 7.26
CA MET A 86 5.54 -3.46 6.18
C MET A 86 6.76 -2.61 5.88
N THR A 87 6.61 -1.28 5.83
CA THR A 87 7.71 -0.35 5.56
C THR A 87 8.76 -0.39 6.68
N LEU A 88 8.33 -0.41 7.94
CA LEU A 88 9.23 -0.53 9.09
C LEU A 88 9.98 -1.87 9.08
N SER A 89 9.29 -2.95 8.72
CA SER A 89 9.89 -4.28 8.59
C SER A 89 10.93 -4.32 7.47
N ALA A 90 10.61 -3.71 6.31
CA ALA A 90 11.54 -3.59 5.18
C ALA A 90 12.79 -2.79 5.55
N TRP A 91 12.60 -1.66 6.25
CA TRP A 91 13.71 -0.83 6.73
C TRP A 91 14.61 -1.59 7.70
N TRP A 92 14.03 -2.36 8.62
CA TRP A 92 14.80 -3.18 9.56
C TRP A 92 15.62 -4.27 8.84
N ILE A 93 15.03 -4.93 7.85
CA ILE A 93 15.74 -5.90 6.99
C ILE A 93 16.90 -5.22 6.26
N GLN A 94 16.67 -4.07 5.62
CA GLN A 94 17.72 -3.33 4.94
C GLN A 94 18.86 -2.92 5.89
N GLN A 95 18.52 -2.46 7.10
CA GLN A 95 19.51 -2.09 8.10
C GLN A 95 20.39 -3.29 8.50
N SER A 96 19.81 -4.49 8.60
CA SER A 96 20.56 -5.72 8.95
C SER A 96 21.53 -6.19 7.87
N MET A 97 21.33 -5.77 6.62
CA MET A 97 22.28 -6.07 5.52
C MET A 97 23.44 -5.08 5.45
N LEU A 98 23.20 -3.84 5.90
CA LEU A 98 24.17 -2.74 5.80
C LEU A 98 25.10 -2.65 7.03
N SER A 99 24.76 -3.35 8.12
CA SER A 99 25.56 -3.45 9.35
C SER A 99 26.52 -4.63 9.32
#